data_AF-A0A1Y1VYY2-F1
#
_entry.id   AF-A0A1Y1VYY2-F1
#
_cell.length_a   1.000
_cell.length_b   1.000
_cell.length_c   1.000
_cell.angle_alpha   90.00
_cell.angle_beta   90.00
_cell.angle_gamma   90.00
#
_symmetry.space_group_name_H-M   'P 1'
#
loop_
_entity.id
_entity.type
_entity.pdbx_description
1 polymer ?
#
loop_
_entity_poly.entity_id
_entity_poly.type
_entity_poly.pdbx_seq_one_letter_code
_entity_poly.pdbx_strand_id
1 'polypeptide(L)'
;MEHITNNASESFNNYLNNLFPKKPSFFKLIYILKKEESLSYNDYERRINGIWRKKQKIIRKTDEIKNIIENYKYMEKDYIYNGYDKKDIVELWYNCLIDLNNKKY
;
A
#
# COMPACT_ATOMS: atom_id res chain seq x y z
N MET A 1 -13.46 22.30 33.44
CA MET A 1 -12.87 20.95 33.32
C MET A 1 -13.11 20.49 31.89
N GLU A 2 -12.11 20.68 31.03
CA GLU A 2 -12.14 20.16 29.67
C GLU A 2 -12.03 18.62 29.73
N HIS A 3 -13.04 17.92 29.22
CA HIS A 3 -12.99 16.48 29.08
C HIS A 3 -12.01 16.14 27.95
N ILE A 4 -10.80 15.70 28.31
CA ILE A 4 -9.82 15.16 27.38
C ILE A 4 -10.47 13.94 26.69
N THR A 5 -10.65 14.06 25.38
CA THR A 5 -11.18 13.09 24.39
C THR A 5 -11.45 11.66 24.87
N ASN A 6 -12.72 11.42 25.17
CA ASN A 6 -13.43 10.16 25.41
C ASN A 6 -13.24 9.08 24.32
N ASN A 7 -12.79 9.46 23.12
CA ASN A 7 -12.65 8.55 21.97
C ASN A 7 -11.66 7.40 22.17
N ALA A 8 -10.59 7.58 22.96
CA ALA A 8 -9.60 6.53 23.17
C ALA A 8 -10.14 5.41 24.07
N SER A 9 -10.76 5.79 25.19
CA SER A 9 -11.40 4.84 26.11
C SER A 9 -12.59 4.14 25.45
N GLU A 10 -13.38 4.86 24.66
CA GLU A 10 -14.53 4.29 23.94
C GLU A 10 -14.10 3.30 22.84
N SER A 11 -13.05 3.63 22.07
CA SER A 11 -12.47 2.72 21.09
C SER A 11 -11.93 1.44 21.75
N PHE A 12 -11.23 1.58 22.89
CA PHE A 12 -10.71 0.43 23.63
C PHE A 12 -11.84 -0.45 24.19
N ASN A 13 -12.88 0.16 24.75
CA ASN A 13 -14.05 -0.56 25.25
C ASN A 13 -14.79 -1.30 24.12
N ASN A 14 -14.93 -0.68 22.95
CA ASN A 14 -15.51 -1.33 21.78
C ASN A 14 -14.68 -2.53 21.30
N TYR A 15 -13.35 -2.40 21.30
CA TYR A 15 -12.46 -3.52 20.99
C TYR A 15 -12.63 -4.68 21.99
N LEU A 16 -12.65 -4.39 23.30
CA LEU A 16 -12.87 -5.41 24.33
C LEU A 16 -14.24 -6.10 24.20
N ASN A 17 -15.30 -5.34 23.91
CA ASN A 17 -16.64 -5.87 23.70
C ASN A 17 -16.70 -6.80 22.48
N ASN A 18 -15.96 -6.48 21.41
CA ASN A 18 -15.83 -7.35 20.24
C ASN A 18 -14.98 -8.60 20.52
N LEU A 19 -13.94 -8.47 21.34
CA LEU A 19 -13.05 -9.58 21.70
C LEU A 19 -13.73 -10.56 22.67
N PHE A 20 -14.59 -10.04 23.55
CA PHE A 20 -15.33 -10.79 24.56
C PHE A 20 -16.83 -10.46 24.53
N PRO A 21 -17.56 -10.85 23.47
CA PRO A 21 -19.00 -10.55 23.32
C PRO A 21 -19.86 -11.24 24.38
N LYS A 22 -19.33 -12.28 25.03
CA LYS A 22 -19.88 -12.94 26.21
C LYS A 22 -18.76 -13.19 27.20
N LYS A 23 -19.09 -13.25 28.48
CA LYS A 23 -18.13 -13.51 29.55
C LYS A 23 -17.36 -14.82 29.26
N PRO A 24 -16.03 -14.76 29.03
CA PRO A 24 -15.25 -15.95 28.75
C PRO A 24 -15.06 -16.78 30.03
N SER A 25 -14.80 -18.08 29.88
CA SER A 25 -14.24 -18.87 30.97
C SER A 25 -12.81 -18.43 31.26
N PHE A 26 -12.31 -18.72 32.46
CA PHE A 26 -10.95 -18.38 32.87
C PHE A 26 -9.90 -18.88 31.86
N PHE A 27 -9.98 -20.15 31.44
CA PHE A 27 -9.04 -20.70 30.46
C PHE A 27 -9.14 -20.04 29.09
N LYS A 28 -10.35 -19.70 28.64
CA LYS A 28 -10.57 -19.01 27.36
C LYS A 28 -10.00 -17.59 27.41
N LEU A 29 -10.13 -16.91 28.53
CA LEU A 29 -9.53 -15.60 28.76
C LEU A 29 -8.01 -15.66 28.64
N ILE A 30 -7.36 -16.57 29.38
CA ILE A 30 -5.90 -16.75 29.35
C ILE A 30 -5.40 -17.09 27.94
N TYR A 31 -6.11 -17.95 27.22
CA TYR A 31 -5.76 -18.31 25.84
C TYR A 31 -5.81 -17.11 24.89
N ILE A 32 -6.88 -16.30 24.96
CA ILE A 32 -7.04 -15.12 24.09
C ILE A 32 -5.97 -14.07 24.41
N LEU A 33 -5.69 -13.82 25.69
CA LEU A 33 -4.66 -12.86 26.09
C LEU A 33 -3.28 -13.25 25.57
N LYS A 34 -2.88 -14.52 25.71
CA LYS A 34 -1.61 -15.02 25.15
C LYS A 34 -1.55 -14.89 23.63
N LYS A 35 -2.67 -15.10 22.94
CA LYS A 35 -2.76 -14.93 21.49
C LYS A 35 -2.59 -13.46 21.08
N GLU A 36 -3.29 -12.53 21.73
CA GLU A 36 -3.15 -11.09 21.46
C GLU A 36 -1.73 -10.57 21.74
N GLU A 37 -1.13 -11.01 22.85
CA GLU A 37 0.27 -10.69 23.18
C GLU A 37 1.24 -11.18 22.09
N SER A 38 1.04 -12.40 21.58
CA SER A 38 1.87 -12.95 20.49
C SER A 38 1.69 -12.21 19.16
N LEU A 39 0.48 -11.73 18.85
CA LEU A 39 0.22 -10.92 17.65
C LEU A 39 0.90 -9.56 17.76
N SER A 40 0.80 -8.92 18.94
CA SER A 40 1.47 -7.66 19.24
C SER A 40 3.00 -7.79 19.15
N TYR A 41 3.57 -8.89 19.68
CA TYR A 41 5.00 -9.16 19.60
C TYR A 41 5.47 -9.34 18.15
N ASN A 42 4.75 -10.15 17.36
CA ASN A 42 5.06 -10.34 15.94
C ASN A 42 4.97 -9.03 15.15
N ASP A 43 3.99 -8.18 15.44
CA ASP A 43 3.86 -6.88 14.79
C ASP A 43 4.96 -5.91 15.22
N TYR A 44 5.36 -5.91 16.50
CA TYR A 44 6.49 -5.14 17.01
C TYR A 44 7.81 -5.56 16.38
N GLU A 45 8.12 -6.85 16.37
CA GLU A 45 9.30 -7.42 15.71
C GLU A 45 9.32 -7.07 14.22
N ARG A 46 8.17 -7.14 13.53
CA ARG A 46 8.09 -6.76 12.11
C ARG A 46 8.31 -5.26 11.88
N ARG A 47 7.94 -4.40 12.83
CA ARG A 47 8.21 -2.95 12.78
C ARG A 47 9.69 -2.65 13.02
N ILE A 48 10.29 -3.26 14.03
CA ILE A 48 11.72 -3.10 14.36
C ILE A 48 12.61 -3.67 13.24
N ASN A 49 12.26 -4.84 12.70
CA ASN A 49 13.03 -5.48 11.63
C ASN A 49 12.78 -4.87 10.23
N GLY A 50 12.00 -3.78 10.13
CA GLY A 50 11.72 -3.10 8.85
C GLY A 50 10.88 -3.91 7.84
N ILE A 51 10.36 -5.08 8.25
CA ILE A 51 9.55 -6.00 7.44
C ILE A 51 8.09 -5.53 7.34
N TRP A 52 7.71 -4.48 8.07
CA TRP A 52 6.42 -3.83 7.93
C TRP A 52 6.26 -3.26 6.51
N ARG A 53 5.81 -4.10 5.59
CA ARG A 53 5.55 -3.73 4.20
C ARG A 53 4.59 -2.56 4.23
N LYS A 54 5.04 -1.39 3.75
CA LYS A 54 4.15 -0.28 3.41
C LYS A 54 2.97 -0.87 2.66
N LYS A 55 1.75 -0.57 3.12
CA LYS A 55 0.50 -0.98 2.49
C LYS A 55 0.67 -0.78 0.98
N GLN A 56 0.54 -1.84 0.19
CA GLN A 56 0.75 -1.74 -1.26
C GLN A 56 -0.13 -0.61 -1.77
N LYS A 57 0.49 0.39 -2.42
CA LYS A 57 -0.26 1.48 -3.03
C LYS A 57 -1.20 0.84 -4.04
N ILE A 58 -2.49 1.11 -3.93
CA ILE A 58 -3.45 0.72 -4.95
C ILE A 58 -3.06 1.51 -6.20
N ILE A 59 -2.35 0.86 -7.12
CA ILE A 59 -1.98 1.43 -8.41
C ILE A 59 -3.28 1.53 -9.21
N ARG A 60 -3.68 2.77 -9.54
CA ARG A 60 -4.86 3.00 -10.36
C ARG A 60 -4.48 2.85 -11.84
N LYS A 61 -5.46 2.56 -12.70
CA LYS A 61 -5.27 2.54 -14.17
C LYS A 61 -4.54 3.80 -14.67
N THR A 62 -4.84 4.96 -14.08
CA THR A 62 -4.19 6.25 -14.38
C THR A 62 -2.72 6.30 -13.98
N ASP A 63 -2.32 5.64 -12.89
CA ASP A 63 -0.92 5.59 -12.45
C ASP A 63 -0.09 4.75 -13.44
N GLU A 64 -0.67 3.67 -13.98
CA GLU A 64 0.00 2.83 -14.98
C GLU A 64 0.19 3.55 -16.31
N ILE A 65 -0.85 4.23 -16.81
CA ILE A 65 -0.77 5.08 -18.01
C ILE A 65 0.32 6.14 -17.83
N LYS A 66 0.31 6.81 -16.67
CA LYS A 66 1.30 7.83 -16.36
C LYS A 66 2.72 7.27 -16.36
N ASN A 67 2.93 6.07 -15.81
CA ASN A 67 4.24 5.44 -15.77
C ASN A 67 4.75 5.07 -17.17
N ILE A 68 3.88 4.57 -18.05
CA ILE A 68 4.22 4.27 -19.45
C ILE A 68 4.66 5.55 -20.18
N ILE A 69 3.84 6.61 -20.10
CA ILE A 69 4.16 7.89 -20.74
C ILE A 69 5.50 8.44 -20.24
N GLU A 70 5.76 8.36 -18.94
CA GLU A 70 6.98 8.93 -18.37
C GLU A 70 8.24 8.15 -18.78
N ASN A 71 8.15 6.82 -18.92
CA ASN A 71 9.23 6.00 -19.47
C ASN A 71 9.55 6.39 -20.92
N TYR A 72 8.53 6.56 -21.76
CA TYR A 72 8.74 6.96 -23.16
C TYR A 72 9.32 8.38 -23.29
N LYS A 73 8.95 9.31 -22.40
CA LYS A 73 9.61 10.63 -22.32
C LYS A 73 11.08 10.54 -21.95
N TYR A 74 11.45 9.61 -21.08
CA TYR A 74 12.86 9.38 -20.73
C TYR A 74 13.64 8.88 -21.94
N MET A 75 13.07 7.93 -22.68
CA MET A 75 13.67 7.41 -23.92
C MET A 75 13.79 8.49 -25.00
N GLU A 76 12.78 9.36 -25.15
CA GLU A 76 12.84 10.50 -26.07
C GLU A 76 14.01 11.44 -25.73
N LYS A 77 14.22 11.75 -24.44
CA LYS A 77 15.37 12.56 -24.01
C LYS A 77 16.71 11.92 -24.36
N ASP A 78 16.83 10.60 -24.17
CA ASP A 78 18.02 9.84 -24.55
C ASP A 78 18.24 9.87 -26.08
N TYR A 79 17.18 9.74 -26.87
CA TYR A 79 17.24 9.80 -28.34
C TYR A 79 17.70 11.18 -28.81
N ILE A 80 17.17 12.24 -28.22
CA ILE A 80 17.60 13.61 -28.51
C ILE A 80 19.07 13.81 -28.14
N TYR A 81 19.49 13.33 -26.96
CA TYR A 81 20.88 13.44 -26.51
C TYR A 81 21.86 12.73 -27.46
N ASN A 82 21.49 11.55 -27.92
CA ASN A 82 22.30 10.73 -28.82
C ASN A 82 22.18 11.12 -30.31
N GLY A 83 21.38 12.13 -30.65
CA GLY A 83 21.25 12.67 -32.01
C GLY A 83 20.48 11.76 -32.98
N TYR A 84 19.52 10.98 -32.48
CA TYR A 84 18.66 10.13 -33.31
C TYR A 84 17.78 10.96 -34.25
N ASP A 85 17.36 10.32 -35.35
CA ASP A 85 16.55 10.99 -36.35
C ASP A 85 15.11 11.21 -35.86
N LYS A 86 14.45 12.21 -36.44
CA LYS A 86 13.05 12.49 -36.14
C LYS A 86 12.14 11.29 -36.41
N LYS A 87 12.50 10.42 -37.37
CA LYS A 87 11.78 9.18 -37.65
C LYS A 87 11.80 8.23 -36.45
N ASP A 88 12.94 8.10 -35.77
CA ASP A 88 13.11 7.23 -34.62
C ASP A 88 12.27 7.71 -33.44
N ILE A 89 12.19 9.04 -33.25
CA ILE A 89 11.32 9.65 -32.23
C ILE A 89 9.84 9.39 -32.54
N VAL A 90 9.42 9.48 -33.81
CA VAL A 90 8.05 9.17 -34.22
C VAL A 90 7.71 7.69 -33.99
N GLU A 91 8.63 6.80 -34.32
CA GLU A 91 8.47 5.36 -34.09
C GLU A 91 8.40 5.01 -32.60
N LEU A 92 9.21 5.67 -31.78
CA LEU A 92 9.18 5.57 -30.32
C LEU A 92 7.79 5.91 -29.76
N TRP A 93 7.20 7.02 -30.18
CA TRP A 93 5.86 7.42 -29.73
C TRP A 93 4.74 6.55 -30.33
N TYR A 94 4.92 5.99 -31.52
CA TYR A 94 4.01 5.02 -32.09
C TYR A 94 3.97 3.73 -31.25
N ASN A 95 5.11 3.25 -30.78
CA ASN A 95 5.20 2.11 -29.87
C ASN A 95 4.53 2.39 -28.52
N CYS A 96 4.67 3.62 -27.99
CA CYS A 96 3.93 4.06 -26.79
C CYS A 96 2.41 3.94 -26.98
N LEU A 97 1.88 4.33 -28.14
CA LEU A 97 0.46 4.20 -28.44
C LEU A 97 0.02 2.72 -28.52
N ILE A 98 0.85 1.84 -29.10
CA ILE A 98 0.59 0.40 -29.13
C ILE A 98 0.54 -0.16 -27.70
N ASP A 99 1.50 0.18 -26.84
CA ASP A 99 1.54 -0.29 -25.45
C ASP A 99 0.35 0.19 -24.64
N LEU A 100 -0.07 1.44 -24.85
CA LEU A 100 -1.27 2.00 -24.23
C LEU A 100 -2.55 1.30 -24.71
N ASN A 101 -2.63 0.93 -26.00
CA ASN A 101 -3.79 0.23 -26.57
C ASN A 101 -3.82 -1.26 -26.24
N ASN A 102 -2.67 -1.91 -26.11
CA ASN A 102 -2.56 -3.33 -25.76
C ASN A 102 -2.92 -3.59 -24.30
N LYS A 103 -2.86 -2.57 -23.44
CA LYS A 103 -3.53 -2.61 -22.14
C LYS A 103 -5.05 -2.56 -22.35
N LYS A 104 -5.65 -3.73 -22.62
CA LYS A 104 -7.08 -3.94 -22.47
C LYS A 104 -7.47 -3.67 -21.01
N TYR A 105 -8.00 -2.48 -20.77
CA TYR A 105 -8.55 -2.08 -19.47
C TYR A 105 -9.93 -2.66 -19.22
#